data_AF-A0A8D2M4Z5-F1
#
_entry.id   AF-A0A8D2M4Z5-F1
#
_cell.length_a   1.000
_cell.length_b   1.000
_cell.length_c   1.000
_cell.angle_alpha   90.00
_cell.angle_beta   90.00
_cell.angle_gamma   90.00
#
_symmetry.space_group_name_H-M   'P 1'
#
loop_
_entity.id
_entity.type
_entity.pdbx_description
1 polymer ?
#
loop_
_entity_poly.entity_id
_entity_poly.type
_entity_poly.pdbx_seq_one_letter_code
_entity_poly.pdbx_strand_id
1 'polypeptide(L)'
;MIASWEQSLRKKEKSNVKSLLAETYSEAALSVTITTLTDVLAFFIGTWTAFPSVRSFCLYTGTAFIFCYVYTLTFFGAVLVLNHKREQGNRHWLTCMRVNVGKDQAENSCLYNACCIGSPSRQPSEPEGDHPMNVFFKKYYGPFVTNKWSKVLMVLLYGAYLASSIYGCTQVREGIDLRNLANDASYVIPYYDDDDKYFSTYGPRVMVAISESVDYWNESVCLGIESCVQNLENISYVDKNLTESWLRVYTELDKRGLINISSKTDFLNNLNVLFRARPSFEWDINKTQDEIEASRFFIQTVNVTSAVDEKNLVNELREAAKQCSIPLKVYHPAFIYYDQYLVIVQNTIQNVVVAAGAMLVVSLVLIPNPLCCLWVTFAIASVIVGVAGFMTFWNVNLDSISMINLVICIGFSVDFSAHISYAFVTSGESSANKRAIEALSLLGYPVLQGAVSTILGVVVLAAASTYIFRTFFKIMFLVILFGALHGLVFIPVFLTFFGNFGSSPHNTMSISLEHRFRNDKDCP
;
A
#
# COMPACT_ATOMS: atom_id res chain seq x y z
N MET A 1 -18.44 15.77 -5.31
CA MET A 1 -18.63 16.96 -6.18
C MET A 1 -19.95 16.94 -6.94
N ILE A 2 -20.24 15.95 -7.82
CA ILE A 2 -21.56 15.86 -8.50
C ILE A 2 -22.72 15.78 -7.50
N ALA A 3 -22.65 14.89 -6.51
CA ALA A 3 -23.69 14.77 -5.49
C ALA A 3 -23.92 16.09 -4.72
N SER A 4 -22.85 16.82 -4.41
CA SER A 4 -22.92 18.14 -3.76
C SER A 4 -23.52 19.21 -4.68
N TRP A 5 -23.28 19.12 -5.99
CA TRP A 5 -23.88 19.99 -7.00
C TRP A 5 -25.40 19.78 -7.08
N GLU A 6 -25.84 18.52 -7.16
CA GLU A 6 -27.27 18.17 -7.14
C GLU A 6 -27.95 18.63 -5.85
N GLN A 7 -27.30 18.45 -4.70
CA GLN A 7 -27.83 18.94 -3.43
C GLN A 7 -27.92 20.48 -3.39
N SER A 8 -26.95 21.17 -3.97
CA SER A 8 -26.94 22.64 -4.06
C SER A 8 -28.05 23.16 -4.99
N LEU A 9 -28.32 22.46 -6.09
CA LEU A 9 -29.43 22.75 -7.00
C LEU A 9 -30.77 22.73 -6.27
N ARG A 10 -30.99 21.72 -5.43
CA ARG A 10 -32.23 21.57 -4.65
C ARG A 10 -32.42 22.64 -3.57
N LYS A 11 -31.33 23.06 -2.91
CA LYS A 11 -31.40 24.10 -1.86
C LYS A 11 -31.74 25.48 -2.40
N LYS A 12 -31.35 25.80 -3.65
CA LYS A 12 -31.51 27.15 -4.23
C LYS A 12 -32.01 27.08 -5.68
N GLU A 13 -33.31 26.87 -5.83
CA GLU A 13 -34.05 26.72 -7.09
C GLU A 13 -33.93 27.91 -8.08
N LYS A 14 -33.33 29.04 -7.67
CA LYS A 14 -33.16 30.27 -8.47
C LYS A 14 -31.80 30.96 -8.30
N SER A 15 -30.73 30.22 -8.05
CA SER A 15 -29.40 30.85 -7.89
C SER A 15 -28.63 31.02 -9.20
N ASN A 16 -27.83 32.08 -9.30
CA ASN A 16 -26.92 32.31 -10.42
C ASN A 16 -25.93 31.12 -10.51
N VAL A 17 -25.59 30.66 -11.71
CA VAL A 17 -24.66 29.52 -11.91
C VAL A 17 -23.34 29.72 -11.16
N LYS A 18 -22.88 30.97 -11.05
CA LYS A 18 -21.70 31.34 -10.24
C LYS A 18 -21.90 31.04 -8.74
N SER A 19 -23.05 31.38 -8.17
CA SER A 19 -23.32 31.10 -6.76
C SER A 19 -23.54 29.62 -6.50
N LEU A 20 -24.10 28.88 -7.47
CA LEU A 20 -24.27 27.43 -7.37
C LEU A 20 -22.92 26.70 -7.36
N LEU A 21 -21.99 27.13 -8.22
CA LEU A 21 -20.62 26.63 -8.22
C LEU A 21 -19.92 26.97 -6.90
N ALA A 22 -19.99 28.22 -6.44
CA ALA A 22 -19.37 28.63 -5.19
C ALA A 22 -19.84 27.78 -4.00
N GLU A 23 -21.15 27.51 -3.90
CA GLU A 23 -21.73 26.64 -2.86
C GLU A 23 -21.24 25.18 -2.99
N THR A 24 -21.21 24.66 -4.21
CA THR A 24 -20.74 23.30 -4.46
C THR A 24 -19.28 23.14 -4.04
N TYR A 25 -18.44 24.14 -4.32
CA TYR A 25 -17.05 24.14 -3.89
C TYR A 25 -16.89 24.33 -2.38
N SER A 26 -17.69 25.19 -1.74
CA SER A 26 -17.60 25.37 -0.28
C SER A 26 -17.90 24.08 0.48
N GLU A 27 -18.80 23.24 -0.05
CA GLU A 27 -19.16 21.96 0.54
C GLU A 27 -18.20 20.82 0.11
N ALA A 28 -17.90 20.70 -1.18
CA ALA A 28 -17.17 19.54 -1.71
C ALA A 28 -15.66 19.73 -1.81
N ALA A 29 -15.16 20.95 -2.05
CA ALA A 29 -13.74 21.15 -2.34
C ALA A 29 -12.87 20.92 -1.12
N LEU A 30 -13.37 21.24 0.09
CA LEU A 30 -12.67 20.91 1.33
C LEU A 30 -12.46 19.39 1.42
N SER A 31 -13.53 18.61 1.37
CA SER A 31 -13.48 17.13 1.36
C SER A 31 -12.51 16.57 0.30
N VAL A 32 -12.56 17.05 -0.94
CA VAL A 32 -11.64 16.61 -2.01
C VAL A 32 -10.17 17.00 -1.72
N THR A 33 -9.93 18.18 -1.16
CA THR A 33 -8.58 18.65 -0.80
C THR A 33 -7.99 17.80 0.31
N ILE A 34 -8.81 17.41 1.30
CA ILE A 34 -8.41 16.54 2.40
C ILE A 34 -7.91 15.22 1.84
N THR A 35 -8.76 14.51 1.09
CA THR A 35 -8.42 13.22 0.45
C THR A 35 -7.17 13.31 -0.41
N THR A 36 -7.08 14.33 -1.26
CA THR A 36 -5.90 14.50 -2.12
C THR A 36 -4.64 14.71 -1.28
N LEU A 37 -4.68 15.61 -0.30
CA LEU A 37 -3.52 15.91 0.53
C LEU A 37 -3.06 14.66 1.28
N THR A 38 -3.99 13.87 1.79
CA THR A 38 -3.69 12.65 2.51
C THR A 38 -3.07 11.57 1.62
N ASP A 39 -3.62 11.37 0.42
CA ASP A 39 -3.08 10.44 -0.57
C ASP A 39 -1.67 10.85 -1.00
N VAL A 40 -1.51 12.13 -1.37
CA VAL A 40 -0.23 12.68 -1.82
C VAL A 40 0.84 12.53 -0.74
N LEU A 41 0.52 12.84 0.53
CA LEU A 41 1.45 12.65 1.65
C LEU A 41 1.79 11.18 1.86
N ALA A 42 0.80 10.27 1.83
CA ALA A 42 1.04 8.84 1.98
C ALA A 42 1.96 8.30 0.87
N PHE A 43 1.73 8.70 -0.39
CA PHE A 43 2.59 8.33 -1.51
C PHE A 43 4.00 8.91 -1.38
N PHE A 44 4.16 10.17 -0.99
CA PHE A 44 5.49 10.75 -0.81
C PHE A 44 6.26 10.15 0.36
N ILE A 45 5.59 9.79 1.46
CA ILE A 45 6.21 9.01 2.55
C ILE A 45 6.71 7.65 2.01
N GLY A 46 5.95 7.04 1.11
CA GLY A 46 6.34 5.84 0.37
C GLY A 46 7.57 6.01 -0.53
N THR A 47 8.12 7.21 -0.74
CA THR A 47 9.40 7.40 -1.45
C THR A 47 10.64 7.19 -0.57
N TRP A 48 10.45 7.03 0.75
CA TRP A 48 11.51 6.80 1.73
C TRP A 48 11.92 5.31 1.85
N THR A 49 11.28 4.39 1.12
CA THR A 49 11.63 2.96 1.19
C THR A 49 12.98 2.67 0.52
N ALA A 50 13.64 1.60 0.97
CA ALA A 50 14.88 1.12 0.37
C ALA A 50 14.74 0.59 -1.07
N PHE A 51 13.52 0.27 -1.52
CA PHE A 51 13.26 -0.36 -2.83
C PHE A 51 13.06 0.66 -3.95
N PRO A 52 13.95 0.72 -4.97
CA PRO A 52 13.84 1.71 -6.04
C PRO A 52 12.53 1.64 -6.84
N SER A 53 12.03 0.44 -7.13
CA SER A 53 10.76 0.24 -7.84
C SER A 53 9.58 0.87 -7.10
N VAL A 54 9.54 0.71 -5.77
CA VAL A 54 8.54 1.33 -4.89
C VAL A 54 8.65 2.84 -4.93
N ARG A 55 9.89 3.38 -4.82
CA ARG A 55 10.12 4.83 -4.85
C ARG A 55 9.62 5.45 -6.14
N SER A 56 9.91 4.84 -7.28
CA SER A 56 9.42 5.29 -8.58
C SER A 56 7.89 5.25 -8.64
N PHE A 57 7.27 4.12 -8.26
CA PHE A 57 5.82 3.97 -8.25
C PHE A 57 5.13 5.05 -7.39
N CYS A 58 5.62 5.25 -6.16
CA CYS A 58 5.12 6.25 -5.23
C CYS A 58 5.28 7.68 -5.76
N LEU A 59 6.44 7.99 -6.38
CA LEU A 59 6.69 9.31 -6.98
C LEU A 59 5.74 9.61 -8.15
N TYR A 60 5.58 8.66 -9.08
CA TYR A 60 4.66 8.81 -10.21
C TYR A 60 3.22 8.97 -9.74
N THR A 61 2.79 8.13 -8.80
CA THR A 61 1.41 8.14 -8.29
C THR A 61 1.13 9.41 -7.50
N GLY A 62 1.98 9.79 -6.53
CA GLY A 62 1.81 11.03 -5.78
C GLY A 62 1.77 12.27 -6.67
N THR A 63 2.61 12.33 -7.71
CA THR A 63 2.56 13.41 -8.71
C THR A 63 1.27 13.39 -9.51
N ALA A 64 0.81 12.22 -9.95
CA ALA A 64 -0.45 12.08 -10.67
C ALA A 64 -1.65 12.56 -9.84
N PHE A 65 -1.70 12.26 -8.54
CA PHE A 65 -2.76 12.75 -7.65
C PHE A 65 -2.79 14.28 -7.54
N ILE A 66 -1.64 14.95 -7.53
CA ILE A 66 -1.58 16.43 -7.58
C ILE A 66 -2.23 16.95 -8.88
N PHE A 67 -1.90 16.36 -10.03
CA PHE A 67 -2.52 16.74 -11.30
C PHE A 67 -4.01 16.44 -11.33
N CYS A 68 -4.44 15.29 -10.80
CA CYS A 68 -5.86 14.93 -10.68
C CYS A 68 -6.62 15.96 -9.84
N TYR A 69 -6.03 16.46 -8.77
CA TYR A 69 -6.64 17.51 -7.94
C TYR A 69 -6.79 18.83 -8.67
N VAL A 70 -5.73 19.31 -9.34
CA VAL A 70 -5.80 20.53 -10.16
C VAL A 70 -6.86 20.38 -11.24
N TYR A 71 -6.91 19.23 -11.92
CA TYR A 71 -7.91 18.95 -12.95
C TYR A 71 -9.34 18.90 -12.39
N THR A 72 -9.53 18.32 -11.21
CA THR A 72 -10.82 18.24 -10.53
C THR A 72 -11.34 19.63 -10.14
N LEU A 73 -10.49 20.48 -9.58
CA LEU A 73 -10.90 21.82 -9.15
C LEU A 73 -11.02 22.83 -10.29
N THR A 74 -10.34 22.65 -11.42
CA THR A 74 -10.39 23.61 -12.53
C THR A 74 -11.23 23.11 -13.69
N PHE A 75 -10.75 22.08 -14.40
CA PHE A 75 -11.36 21.55 -15.61
C PHE A 75 -12.73 20.92 -15.32
N PHE A 76 -12.81 20.03 -14.35
CA PHE A 76 -14.05 19.32 -14.06
C PHE A 76 -15.16 20.27 -13.55
N GLY A 77 -14.81 21.28 -12.75
CA GLY A 77 -15.74 22.35 -12.38
C GLY A 77 -16.29 23.13 -13.57
N ALA A 78 -15.45 23.46 -14.54
CA ALA A 78 -15.89 24.12 -15.78
C ALA A 78 -16.84 23.23 -16.58
N VAL A 79 -16.56 21.92 -16.66
CA VAL A 79 -17.44 20.94 -17.32
C VAL A 79 -18.80 20.85 -16.63
N LEU A 80 -18.86 20.85 -15.28
CA LEU A 80 -20.13 20.88 -14.55
C LEU A 80 -20.98 22.10 -14.91
N VAL A 81 -20.37 23.29 -14.97
CA VAL A 81 -21.05 24.52 -15.37
C VAL A 81 -21.57 24.45 -16.81
N LEU A 82 -20.78 23.89 -17.72
CA LEU A 82 -21.18 23.71 -19.12
C LEU A 82 -22.32 22.70 -19.26
N ASN A 83 -22.27 21.58 -18.52
CA ASN A 83 -23.35 20.60 -18.52
C ASN A 83 -24.64 21.20 -17.94
N HIS A 84 -24.56 21.99 -16.87
CA HIS A 84 -25.74 22.66 -16.34
C HIS A 84 -26.35 23.67 -17.32
N LYS A 85 -25.52 24.43 -18.05
CA LYS A 85 -26.01 25.32 -19.13
C LYS A 85 -26.65 24.53 -20.27
N ARG A 86 -26.17 23.33 -20.57
CA ARG A 86 -26.78 22.41 -21.56
C ARG A 86 -28.17 21.98 -21.09
N GLU A 87 -28.29 21.57 -19.82
CA GLU A 87 -29.56 21.15 -19.21
C GLU A 87 -30.58 22.28 -19.17
N GLN A 88 -30.20 23.48 -18.73
CA GLN A 88 -31.05 24.68 -18.80
C GLN A 88 -31.52 25.00 -20.22
N GLY A 89 -30.70 24.66 -21.22
CA GLY A 89 -31.01 24.85 -22.63
C GLY A 89 -31.90 23.77 -23.26
N ASN A 90 -32.34 22.76 -22.49
CA ASN A 90 -33.06 21.57 -22.96
C ASN A 90 -32.34 20.90 -24.15
N ARG A 91 -31.02 20.82 -24.08
CA ARG A 91 -30.19 20.26 -25.16
C ARG A 91 -29.87 18.80 -24.90
N HIS A 92 -29.88 17.98 -25.93
CA HIS A 92 -29.56 16.56 -25.82
C HIS A 92 -28.14 16.33 -25.28
N TRP A 93 -27.92 15.35 -24.40
CA TRP A 93 -26.60 15.12 -23.77
C TRP A 93 -25.48 14.82 -24.80
N LEU A 94 -25.79 14.01 -25.82
CA LEU A 94 -24.84 13.65 -26.89
C LEU A 94 -24.75 14.70 -28.01
N THR A 95 -25.87 15.05 -28.66
CA THR A 95 -25.86 15.91 -29.87
C THR A 95 -25.84 17.41 -29.56
N CYS A 96 -26.05 17.81 -28.30
CA CYS A 96 -26.17 19.22 -27.88
C CYS A 96 -27.23 20.04 -28.64
N MET A 97 -28.10 19.40 -29.42
CA MET A 97 -29.21 20.03 -30.12
C MET A 97 -30.38 20.22 -29.17
N ARG A 98 -31.17 21.30 -29.35
CA ARG A 98 -32.38 21.53 -28.57
C ARG A 98 -33.39 20.41 -28.83
N VAL A 99 -33.85 19.77 -27.77
CA VAL A 99 -34.94 18.80 -27.81
C VAL A 99 -36.23 19.58 -27.57
N ASN A 100 -37.05 19.72 -28.61
CA ASN A 100 -38.39 20.29 -28.46
C ASN A 100 -39.30 19.24 -27.82
N VAL A 101 -39.52 19.36 -26.52
CA VAL A 101 -40.47 18.50 -25.82
C VAL A 101 -41.87 19.10 -26.02
N GLY A 102 -42.69 18.45 -26.85
CA GLY A 102 -44.12 18.72 -26.88
C GLY A 102 -44.74 18.37 -25.52
N LYS A 103 -45.62 19.22 -24.99
CA LYS A 103 -46.24 19.08 -23.66
C LYS A 103 -46.82 17.68 -23.40
N ASP A 104 -47.30 17.00 -24.44
CA ASP A 104 -47.98 15.70 -24.33
C ASP A 104 -47.05 14.48 -24.50
N GLN A 105 -45.82 14.66 -25.01
CA GLN A 105 -44.83 13.57 -25.16
C GLN A 105 -43.90 13.44 -23.94
N ALA A 106 -43.78 14.51 -23.15
CA ALA A 106 -42.92 14.55 -21.96
C ALA A 106 -43.35 13.58 -20.85
N GLU A 107 -44.66 13.28 -20.78
CA GLU A 107 -45.25 12.54 -19.66
C GLU A 107 -45.04 11.02 -19.75
N ASN A 108 -44.78 10.48 -20.94
CA ASN A 108 -44.97 9.04 -21.18
C ASN A 108 -43.70 8.16 -21.14
N SER A 109 -42.48 8.72 -21.02
CA SER A 109 -41.28 7.88 -20.87
C SER A 109 -40.19 8.54 -20.02
N CYS A 110 -40.07 8.08 -18.77
CA CYS A 110 -39.00 8.46 -17.84
C CYS A 110 -37.60 8.16 -18.43
N LEU A 111 -37.47 7.05 -19.17
CA LEU A 111 -36.24 6.67 -19.87
C LEU A 111 -35.86 7.66 -20.97
N TYR A 112 -36.82 8.15 -21.75
CA TYR A 112 -36.54 9.17 -22.78
C TYR A 112 -36.05 10.48 -22.16
N ASN A 113 -36.68 10.95 -21.08
CA ASN A 113 -36.26 12.19 -20.42
C ASN A 113 -34.89 12.05 -19.74
N ALA A 114 -34.62 10.92 -19.07
CA ALA A 114 -33.33 10.62 -18.47
C ALA A 114 -32.22 10.48 -19.52
N CYS A 115 -32.48 9.73 -20.60
CA CYS A 115 -31.50 9.47 -21.66
C CYS A 115 -31.35 10.60 -22.68
N CYS A 116 -32.27 11.56 -22.78
CA CYS A 116 -32.16 12.63 -23.77
C CYS A 116 -31.89 14.00 -23.14
N ILE A 117 -32.48 14.35 -22.01
CA ILE A 117 -32.43 15.73 -21.48
C ILE A 117 -31.62 15.81 -20.17
N GLY A 118 -31.61 14.75 -19.37
CA GLY A 118 -30.81 14.61 -18.14
C GLY A 118 -31.60 14.82 -16.85
N SER A 119 -32.76 15.46 -16.92
CA SER A 119 -33.78 15.46 -15.85
C SER A 119 -35.12 15.87 -16.48
N PRO A 120 -36.28 15.34 -16.05
CA PRO A 120 -37.56 15.77 -16.59
C PRO A 120 -37.77 17.25 -16.24
N SER A 121 -38.06 18.08 -17.24
CA SER A 121 -38.58 19.43 -17.02
C SER A 121 -39.98 19.33 -16.41
N ARG A 122 -40.07 18.96 -15.14
CA ARG A 122 -41.30 19.09 -14.34
C ARG A 122 -41.49 20.56 -14.01
N GLN A 123 -42.75 20.99 -13.91
CA GLN A 123 -43.12 22.35 -13.55
C GLN A 123 -42.36 22.82 -12.30
N PRO A 124 -42.06 24.12 -12.18
CA PRO A 124 -41.22 24.71 -11.12
C PRO A 124 -41.85 24.70 -9.70
N SER A 125 -42.71 23.72 -9.40
CA SER A 125 -43.50 23.64 -8.17
C SER A 125 -43.52 22.26 -7.50
N GLU A 126 -42.86 21.25 -8.05
CA GLU A 126 -42.67 19.96 -7.38
C GLU A 126 -41.20 19.79 -6.96
N PRO A 127 -40.91 19.59 -5.66
CA PRO A 127 -39.54 19.35 -5.22
C PRO A 127 -39.01 18.09 -5.88
N GLU A 128 -37.83 18.20 -6.49
CA GLU A 128 -37.10 17.11 -7.11
C GLU A 128 -37.00 15.93 -6.13
N GLY A 129 -37.49 14.75 -6.53
CA GLY A 129 -37.53 13.59 -5.65
C GLY A 129 -36.14 13.18 -5.17
N ASP A 130 -36.02 12.79 -3.89
CA ASP A 130 -34.75 12.32 -3.34
C ASP A 130 -34.21 11.14 -4.14
N HIS A 131 -32.89 11.13 -4.42
CA HIS A 131 -32.26 10.00 -5.09
C HIS A 131 -32.60 8.73 -4.31
N PRO A 132 -33.06 7.65 -4.97
CA PRO A 132 -33.61 6.48 -4.27
C PRO A 132 -32.63 5.87 -3.27
N MET A 133 -31.32 5.95 -3.55
CA MET A 133 -30.30 5.50 -2.62
C MET A 133 -30.18 6.38 -1.36
N ASN A 134 -30.34 7.70 -1.47
CA ASN A 134 -30.33 8.57 -0.29
C ASN A 134 -31.55 8.29 0.60
N VAL A 135 -32.71 8.02 -0.02
CA VAL A 135 -33.91 7.55 0.70
C VAL A 135 -33.66 6.20 1.36
N PHE A 136 -32.98 5.27 0.69
CA PHE A 136 -32.59 3.99 1.26
C PHE A 136 -31.72 4.16 2.51
N PHE A 137 -30.67 4.97 2.43
CA PHE A 137 -29.79 5.26 3.56
C PHE A 137 -30.52 5.94 4.71
N LYS A 138 -31.42 6.88 4.42
CA LYS A 138 -32.18 7.64 5.42
C LYS A 138 -33.28 6.83 6.10
N LYS A 139 -34.09 6.08 5.34
CA LYS A 139 -35.31 5.42 5.84
C LYS A 139 -35.10 3.97 6.26
N TYR A 140 -34.16 3.25 5.66
CA TYR A 140 -33.99 1.81 5.90
C TYR A 140 -32.66 1.51 6.57
N TYR A 141 -31.54 1.84 5.93
CA TYR A 141 -30.22 1.45 6.40
C TYR A 141 -29.79 2.17 7.68
N GLY A 142 -29.94 3.50 7.75
CA GLY A 142 -29.58 4.28 8.95
C GLY A 142 -30.32 3.83 10.22
N PRO A 143 -31.65 3.72 10.21
CA PRO A 143 -32.41 3.17 11.34
C PRO A 143 -32.04 1.72 11.66
N PHE A 144 -31.74 0.90 10.67
CA PHE A 144 -31.27 -0.47 10.87
C PHE A 144 -29.93 -0.51 11.62
N VAL A 145 -28.93 0.26 11.19
CA VAL A 145 -27.58 0.30 11.80
C VAL A 145 -27.60 0.91 13.22
N THR A 146 -28.51 1.85 13.47
CA THR A 146 -28.64 2.52 14.78
C THR A 146 -29.54 1.77 15.78
N ASN A 147 -30.16 0.65 15.39
CA ASN A 147 -30.95 -0.18 16.29
C ASN A 147 -30.06 -0.90 17.33
N LYS A 148 -30.53 -1.03 18.59
CA LYS A 148 -29.75 -1.59 19.70
C LYS A 148 -29.20 -2.99 19.41
N TRP A 149 -30.03 -3.89 18.86
CA TRP A 149 -29.61 -5.25 18.50
C TRP A 149 -28.61 -5.28 17.35
N SER A 150 -28.82 -4.44 16.34
CA SER A 150 -27.88 -4.29 15.22
C SER A 150 -26.54 -3.77 15.69
N LYS A 151 -26.50 -2.82 16.63
CA LYS A 151 -25.24 -2.32 17.21
C LYS A 151 -24.46 -3.43 17.91
N VAL A 152 -25.12 -4.25 18.72
CA VAL A 152 -24.47 -5.40 19.38
C VAL A 152 -23.92 -6.37 18.33
N LEU A 153 -24.70 -6.68 17.29
CA LEU A 153 -24.25 -7.53 16.19
C LEU A 153 -23.02 -6.94 15.48
N MET A 154 -23.00 -5.64 15.19
CA MET A 154 -21.86 -4.99 14.52
C MET A 154 -20.60 -4.98 15.38
N VAL A 155 -20.72 -4.81 16.69
CA VAL A 155 -19.58 -4.93 17.62
C VAL A 155 -19.04 -6.37 17.64
N LEU A 156 -19.91 -7.38 17.63
CA LEU A 156 -19.50 -8.79 17.56
C LEU A 156 -18.81 -9.11 16.23
N LEU A 157 -19.36 -8.64 15.10
CA LEU A 157 -18.76 -8.81 13.78
C LEU A 157 -17.40 -8.12 13.68
N TYR A 158 -17.27 -6.92 14.26
CA TYR A 158 -15.99 -6.22 14.32
C TYR A 158 -14.97 -7.00 15.16
N GLY A 159 -15.37 -7.54 16.31
CA GLY A 159 -14.52 -8.40 17.15
C GLY A 159 -14.04 -9.66 16.42
N ALA A 160 -14.94 -10.33 15.68
CA ALA A 160 -14.61 -11.50 14.87
C ALA A 160 -13.66 -11.15 13.71
N TYR A 161 -13.90 -10.02 13.04
CA TYR A 161 -13.02 -9.48 12.01
C TYR A 161 -11.62 -9.22 12.57
N LEU A 162 -11.52 -8.53 13.71
CA LEU A 162 -10.24 -8.17 14.31
C LEU A 162 -9.47 -9.40 14.79
N ALA A 163 -10.15 -10.36 15.43
CA ALA A 163 -9.54 -11.62 15.86
C ALA A 163 -9.00 -12.43 14.67
N SER A 164 -9.79 -12.54 13.59
CA SER A 164 -9.37 -13.22 12.35
C SER A 164 -8.19 -12.51 11.70
N SER A 165 -8.19 -11.18 11.69
CA SER A 165 -7.12 -10.36 11.14
C SER A 165 -5.81 -10.53 11.91
N ILE A 166 -5.85 -10.47 13.25
CA ILE A 166 -4.67 -10.68 14.10
C ILE A 166 -4.13 -12.10 13.93
N TYR A 167 -4.99 -13.12 13.87
CA TYR A 167 -4.56 -14.49 13.59
C TYR A 167 -3.92 -14.63 12.20
N GLY A 168 -4.46 -13.94 11.19
CA GLY A 168 -3.87 -13.90 9.86
C GLY A 168 -2.48 -13.25 9.86
N CYS A 169 -2.30 -12.18 10.63
CA CYS A 169 -1.01 -11.50 10.79
C CYS A 169 0.08 -12.40 11.40
N THR A 170 -0.27 -13.32 12.31
CA THR A 170 0.72 -14.25 12.88
C THR A 170 1.19 -15.32 11.91
N GLN A 171 0.51 -15.49 10.78
CA GLN A 171 0.76 -16.53 9.79
C GLN A 171 1.28 -15.96 8.45
N VAL A 172 1.62 -14.67 8.41
CA VAL A 172 2.13 -14.01 7.20
C VAL A 172 3.44 -14.66 6.75
N ARG A 173 3.51 -15.06 5.48
CA ARG A 173 4.73 -15.55 4.86
C ARG A 173 5.54 -14.37 4.32
N GLU A 174 6.81 -14.30 4.67
CA GLU A 174 7.73 -13.26 4.20
C GLU A 174 8.39 -13.67 2.87
N GLY A 175 8.64 -12.68 2.01
CA GLY A 175 9.50 -12.84 0.85
C GLY A 175 8.79 -13.07 -0.48
N ILE A 176 9.53 -12.78 -1.55
CA ILE A 176 9.07 -12.94 -2.93
C ILE A 176 9.60 -14.27 -3.46
N ASP A 177 8.69 -15.12 -3.89
CA ASP A 177 9.09 -16.32 -4.60
C ASP A 177 9.52 -15.93 -6.03
N LEU A 178 10.73 -16.32 -6.43
CA LEU A 178 11.25 -16.02 -7.78
C LEU A 178 10.34 -16.58 -8.88
N ARG A 179 9.67 -17.71 -8.63
CA ARG A 179 8.73 -18.31 -9.59
C ARG A 179 7.54 -17.39 -9.89
N ASN A 180 7.14 -16.56 -8.92
CA ASN A 180 6.03 -15.61 -9.06
C ASN A 180 6.37 -14.40 -9.95
N LEU A 181 7.64 -14.16 -10.26
CA LEU A 181 8.03 -13.11 -11.21
C LEU A 181 7.78 -13.51 -12.67
N ALA A 182 7.69 -14.82 -12.94
CA ALA A 182 7.40 -15.33 -14.26
C ALA A 182 5.91 -15.26 -14.60
N ASN A 183 5.61 -15.34 -15.89
CA ASN A 183 4.24 -15.61 -16.36
C ASN A 183 3.84 -17.04 -15.96
N ASP A 184 2.56 -17.26 -15.66
CA ASP A 184 2.00 -18.57 -15.29
C ASP A 184 2.30 -19.70 -16.29
N ALA A 185 2.42 -19.37 -17.58
CA ALA A 185 2.73 -20.34 -18.64
C ALA A 185 4.24 -20.57 -18.83
N SER A 186 5.10 -19.89 -18.06
CA SER A 186 6.55 -19.99 -18.19
C SER A 186 7.07 -21.33 -17.68
N TYR A 187 8.05 -21.90 -18.38
CA TYR A 187 8.79 -23.09 -17.93
C TYR A 187 9.54 -22.89 -16.60
N VAL A 188 9.73 -21.62 -16.19
CA VAL A 188 10.41 -21.26 -14.95
C VAL A 188 9.68 -21.80 -13.72
N ILE A 189 8.34 -21.82 -13.73
CA ILE A 189 7.55 -22.32 -12.61
C ILE A 189 7.77 -23.82 -12.40
N PRO A 190 7.54 -24.71 -13.40
CA PRO A 190 7.78 -26.15 -13.20
C PRO A 190 9.25 -26.46 -12.94
N TYR A 191 10.20 -25.67 -13.48
CA TYR A 191 11.62 -25.82 -13.14
C TYR A 191 11.86 -25.63 -11.63
N TYR A 192 11.40 -24.52 -11.04
CA TYR A 192 11.57 -24.27 -9.61
C TYR A 192 10.75 -25.22 -8.74
N ASP A 193 9.57 -25.67 -9.19
CA ASP A 193 8.79 -26.68 -8.48
C ASP A 193 9.51 -28.04 -8.43
N ASP A 194 10.15 -28.44 -9.53
CA ASP A 194 10.97 -29.67 -9.60
C ASP A 194 12.28 -29.52 -8.81
N ASP A 195 12.92 -28.34 -8.86
CA ASP A 195 14.13 -28.03 -8.09
C ASP A 195 13.87 -28.10 -6.57
N ASP A 196 12.78 -27.48 -6.09
CA ASP A 196 12.37 -27.56 -4.69
C ASP A 196 12.05 -29.00 -4.26
N LYS A 197 11.42 -29.77 -5.14
CA LYS A 197 10.97 -31.14 -4.84
C LYS A 197 12.11 -32.16 -4.85
N TYR A 198 13.03 -32.06 -5.81
CA TYR A 198 14.06 -33.07 -6.05
C TYR A 198 15.46 -32.63 -5.65
N PHE A 199 15.75 -31.32 -5.60
CA PHE A 199 17.11 -30.78 -5.46
C PHE A 199 17.27 -29.72 -4.35
N SER A 200 16.29 -29.56 -3.43
CA SER A 200 16.32 -28.59 -2.32
C SER A 200 17.35 -28.83 -1.21
N THR A 201 18.14 -29.91 -1.29
CA THR A 201 19.15 -30.21 -0.27
C THR A 201 20.30 -29.20 -0.28
N TYR A 202 20.72 -28.78 -1.48
CA TYR A 202 21.78 -27.80 -1.65
C TYR A 202 21.21 -26.39 -1.77
N GLY A 203 21.76 -25.47 -0.99
CA GLY A 203 21.56 -24.04 -1.19
C GLY A 203 22.57 -23.45 -2.17
N PRO A 204 22.62 -22.11 -2.29
CA PRO A 204 23.58 -21.44 -3.15
C PRO A 204 25.04 -21.73 -2.74
N ARG A 205 25.91 -21.95 -3.73
CA ARG A 205 27.35 -22.11 -3.51
C ARG A 205 28.00 -20.75 -3.30
N VAL A 206 28.30 -20.39 -2.05
CA VAL A 206 28.71 -19.05 -1.65
C VAL A 206 30.20 -18.84 -1.92
N MET A 207 30.54 -17.70 -2.52
CA MET A 207 31.92 -17.24 -2.68
C MET A 207 32.42 -16.58 -1.41
N VAL A 208 33.60 -16.98 -0.98
CA VAL A 208 34.36 -16.38 0.11
C VAL A 208 35.56 -15.68 -0.50
N ALA A 209 35.45 -14.37 -0.72
CA ALA A 209 36.43 -13.58 -1.45
C ALA A 209 37.31 -12.75 -0.50
N ILE A 210 38.61 -12.77 -0.74
CA ILE A 210 39.60 -11.88 -0.14
C ILE A 210 39.94 -10.86 -1.24
N SER A 211 39.42 -9.64 -1.09
CA SER A 211 39.53 -8.59 -2.11
C SER A 211 40.78 -7.71 -1.97
N GLU A 212 41.65 -8.02 -1.02
CA GLU A 212 42.84 -7.25 -0.71
C GLU A 212 44.07 -8.15 -0.80
N SER A 213 45.22 -7.56 -1.14
CA SER A 213 46.49 -8.27 -1.17
C SER A 213 46.86 -8.69 0.25
N VAL A 214 47.06 -10.00 0.43
CA VAL A 214 47.48 -10.58 1.71
C VAL A 214 48.69 -11.47 1.51
N ASP A 215 49.57 -11.48 2.50
CA ASP A 215 50.82 -12.23 2.45
C ASP A 215 50.56 -13.72 2.73
N TYR A 216 50.07 -14.46 1.74
CA TYR A 216 49.76 -15.90 1.87
C TYR A 216 50.98 -16.76 2.26
N TRP A 217 52.21 -16.29 2.03
CA TRP A 217 53.43 -16.97 2.49
C TRP A 217 53.71 -16.80 3.99
N ASN A 218 52.95 -15.96 4.70
CA ASN A 218 53.06 -15.81 6.15
C ASN A 218 52.14 -16.84 6.85
N GLU A 219 52.73 -17.67 7.71
CA GLU A 219 52.02 -18.71 8.45
C GLU A 219 50.86 -18.14 9.30
N SER A 220 51.06 -16.98 9.93
CA SER A 220 50.01 -16.34 10.74
C SER A 220 48.79 -15.91 9.91
N VAL A 221 49.02 -15.45 8.67
CA VAL A 221 47.95 -15.07 7.74
C VAL A 221 47.22 -16.30 7.25
N CYS A 222 47.95 -17.36 6.87
CA CYS A 222 47.35 -18.65 6.49
C CYS A 222 46.46 -19.23 7.59
N LEU A 223 46.95 -19.23 8.84
CA LEU A 223 46.17 -19.71 9.99
C LEU A 223 44.96 -18.82 10.28
N GLY A 224 45.08 -17.50 10.08
CA GLY A 224 43.95 -16.57 10.19
C GLY A 224 42.86 -16.85 9.16
N ILE A 225 43.24 -17.06 7.89
CA ILE A 225 42.32 -17.44 6.81
C ILE A 225 41.65 -18.78 7.11
N GLU A 226 42.42 -19.78 7.54
CA GLU A 226 41.89 -21.11 7.87
C GLU A 226 40.92 -21.06 9.06
N SER A 227 41.23 -20.30 10.12
CA SER A 227 40.34 -20.07 11.25
C SER A 227 39.02 -19.42 10.81
N CYS A 228 39.09 -18.44 9.91
CA CYS A 228 37.93 -17.81 9.31
C CYS A 228 37.06 -18.77 8.50
N VAL A 229 37.68 -19.59 7.65
CA VAL A 229 36.96 -20.60 6.86
C VAL A 229 36.31 -21.63 7.78
N GLN A 230 37.00 -22.10 8.82
CA GLN A 230 36.45 -23.02 9.81
C GLN A 230 35.27 -22.42 10.59
N ASN A 231 35.31 -21.12 10.91
CA ASN A 231 34.18 -20.44 11.53
C ASN A 231 32.97 -20.38 10.60
N LEU A 232 33.18 -20.14 9.30
CA LEU A 232 32.11 -20.19 8.29
C LEU A 232 31.55 -21.62 8.13
N GLU A 233 32.41 -22.63 8.16
CA GLU A 233 32.02 -24.05 8.10
C GLU A 233 31.23 -24.50 9.33
N ASN A 234 31.44 -23.86 10.49
CA ASN A 234 30.72 -24.19 11.71
C ASN A 234 29.26 -23.69 11.71
N ILE A 235 28.86 -22.87 10.73
CA ILE A 235 27.48 -22.43 10.54
C ILE A 235 26.61 -23.63 10.12
N SER A 236 25.42 -23.76 10.71
CA SER A 236 24.51 -24.90 10.49
C SER A 236 24.09 -25.08 9.02
N TYR A 237 24.09 -23.99 8.25
CA TYR A 237 23.74 -23.98 6.84
C TYR A 237 24.92 -24.27 5.90
N VAL A 238 26.10 -24.63 6.40
CA VAL A 238 27.30 -24.91 5.58
C VAL A 238 27.73 -26.36 5.73
N ASP A 239 27.90 -27.08 4.62
CA ASP A 239 28.50 -28.42 4.65
C ASP A 239 30.03 -28.33 4.61
N LYS A 240 30.65 -28.66 5.74
CA LYS A 240 32.11 -28.61 5.93
C LYS A 240 32.88 -29.50 4.96
N ASN A 241 32.27 -30.57 4.46
CA ASN A 241 32.95 -31.52 3.59
C ASN A 241 33.02 -31.04 2.13
N LEU A 242 32.25 -30.02 1.78
CA LEU A 242 32.10 -29.50 0.42
C LEU A 242 32.73 -28.11 0.25
N THR A 243 33.51 -27.65 1.23
CA THR A 243 34.32 -26.43 1.09
C THR A 243 35.47 -26.67 0.14
N GLU A 244 35.54 -25.86 -0.92
CA GLU A 244 36.64 -25.87 -1.87
C GLU A 244 37.58 -24.70 -1.57
N SER A 245 38.73 -25.02 -0.98
CA SER A 245 39.80 -24.07 -0.70
C SER A 245 41.08 -24.42 -1.45
N TRP A 246 41.49 -23.56 -2.38
CA TRP A 246 42.77 -23.72 -3.09
C TRP A 246 43.95 -23.67 -2.11
N LEU A 247 43.83 -22.88 -1.03
CA LEU A 247 44.88 -22.73 -0.01
C LEU A 247 45.08 -24.04 0.77
N ARG A 248 44.01 -24.73 1.15
CA ARG A 248 44.11 -26.04 1.82
C ARG A 248 44.82 -27.08 0.94
N VAL A 249 44.44 -27.16 -0.34
CA VAL A 249 45.11 -28.04 -1.31
C VAL A 249 46.57 -27.66 -1.48
N TYR A 250 46.88 -26.36 -1.51
CA TYR A 250 48.24 -25.86 -1.65
C TYR A 250 49.11 -26.20 -0.43
N THR A 251 48.62 -25.98 0.78
CA THR A 251 49.30 -26.37 2.03
C THR A 251 49.45 -27.89 2.15
N GLU A 252 48.51 -28.69 1.62
CA GLU A 252 48.68 -30.14 1.56
C GLU A 252 49.82 -30.57 0.62
N LEU A 253 50.00 -29.90 -0.53
CA LEU A 253 51.11 -30.19 -1.44
C LEU A 253 52.47 -29.88 -0.78
N ASP A 254 52.55 -28.80 -0.01
CA ASP A 254 53.72 -28.43 0.78
C ASP A 254 54.03 -29.49 1.86
N LYS A 255 53.01 -29.91 2.62
CA LYS A 255 53.13 -30.98 3.63
C LYS A 255 53.57 -32.32 3.05
N ARG A 256 53.24 -32.61 1.80
CA ARG A 256 53.68 -33.81 1.06
C ARG A 256 55.09 -33.67 0.47
N GLY A 257 55.74 -32.51 0.61
CA GLY A 257 57.07 -32.22 0.09
C GLY A 257 57.12 -32.00 -1.42
N LEU A 258 55.99 -31.68 -2.05
CA LEU A 258 55.91 -31.48 -3.50
C LEU A 258 56.22 -30.04 -3.93
N ILE A 259 56.03 -29.08 -3.02
CA ILE A 259 56.31 -27.65 -3.21
C ILE A 259 56.87 -27.08 -1.91
N ASN A 260 57.40 -25.85 -1.97
CA ASN A 260 57.78 -25.06 -0.80
C ASN A 260 56.99 -23.74 -0.83
N ILE A 261 56.31 -23.41 0.27
CA ILE A 261 55.50 -22.18 0.39
C ILE A 261 56.06 -21.16 1.40
N SER A 262 57.26 -21.40 1.95
CA SER A 262 57.84 -20.63 3.06
C SER A 262 58.30 -19.22 2.67
N SER A 263 58.56 -18.98 1.38
CA SER A 263 59.00 -17.68 0.87
C SER A 263 58.04 -17.16 -0.19
N LYS A 264 57.93 -15.85 -0.31
CA LYS A 264 57.09 -15.17 -1.31
C LYS A 264 57.37 -15.66 -2.74
N THR A 265 58.65 -15.74 -3.11
CA THR A 265 59.08 -16.16 -4.44
C THR A 265 58.75 -17.62 -4.72
N ASP A 266 58.97 -18.50 -3.74
CA ASP A 266 58.63 -19.92 -3.87
C ASP A 266 57.11 -20.12 -3.94
N PHE A 267 56.37 -19.39 -3.10
CA PHE A 267 54.90 -19.41 -3.11
C PHE A 267 54.35 -19.04 -4.48
N LEU A 268 54.80 -17.94 -5.10
CA LEU A 268 54.27 -17.49 -6.39
C LEU A 268 54.70 -18.39 -7.56
N ASN A 269 55.93 -18.90 -7.55
CA ASN A 269 56.45 -19.78 -8.60
C ASN A 269 55.78 -21.16 -8.60
N ASN A 270 55.44 -21.67 -7.41
CA ASN A 270 54.85 -23.00 -7.24
C ASN A 270 53.33 -23.04 -7.51
N LEU A 271 52.64 -21.90 -7.69
CA LEU A 271 51.21 -21.87 -8.06
C LEU A 271 50.92 -22.64 -9.36
N ASN A 272 51.86 -22.70 -10.30
CA ASN A 272 51.70 -23.50 -11.52
C ASN A 272 51.54 -25.00 -11.22
N VAL A 273 52.12 -25.51 -10.13
CA VAL A 273 51.96 -26.90 -9.68
C VAL A 273 50.54 -27.13 -9.18
N LEU A 274 49.98 -26.16 -8.44
CA LEU A 274 48.58 -26.18 -8.01
C LEU A 274 47.63 -26.23 -9.21
N PHE A 275 47.84 -25.37 -10.22
CA PHE A 275 47.00 -25.32 -11.41
C PHE A 275 47.11 -26.59 -12.27
N ARG A 276 48.25 -27.27 -12.27
CA ARG A 276 48.36 -28.60 -12.91
C ARG A 276 47.58 -29.68 -12.14
N ALA A 277 47.55 -29.62 -10.81
CA ALA A 277 46.82 -30.57 -9.99
C ALA A 277 45.29 -30.32 -10.00
N ARG A 278 44.90 -29.04 -10.03
CA ARG A 278 43.51 -28.54 -10.04
C ARG A 278 43.42 -27.28 -10.91
N PRO A 279 43.17 -27.45 -12.22
CA PRO A 279 43.11 -26.31 -13.16
C PRO A 279 42.05 -25.26 -12.82
N SER A 280 40.96 -25.65 -12.17
CA SER A 280 39.87 -24.74 -11.79
C SER A 280 40.31 -23.60 -10.86
N PHE A 281 41.33 -23.81 -10.03
CA PHE A 281 41.81 -22.79 -9.09
C PHE A 281 42.54 -21.63 -9.76
N GLU A 282 42.93 -21.75 -11.03
CA GLU A 282 43.46 -20.62 -11.80
C GLU A 282 42.43 -19.48 -11.91
N TRP A 283 41.13 -19.80 -11.92
CA TRP A 283 40.04 -18.82 -11.92
C TRP A 283 39.70 -18.23 -10.55
N ASP A 284 40.35 -18.72 -9.49
CA ASP A 284 40.09 -18.32 -8.11
C ASP A 284 41.22 -17.48 -7.50
N ILE A 285 42.33 -17.31 -8.24
CA ILE A 285 43.50 -16.55 -7.80
C ILE A 285 43.83 -15.50 -8.87
N ASN A 286 43.61 -14.22 -8.57
CA ASN A 286 44.11 -13.12 -9.39
C ASN A 286 45.47 -12.66 -8.85
N LYS A 287 46.51 -12.77 -9.69
CA LYS A 287 47.89 -12.48 -9.30
C LYS A 287 48.58 -11.56 -10.30
N THR A 288 49.45 -10.69 -9.79
CA THR A 288 50.46 -9.98 -10.57
C THR A 288 51.79 -10.77 -10.56
N GLN A 289 52.87 -10.15 -11.02
CA GLN A 289 54.21 -10.75 -10.91
C GLN A 289 54.67 -10.84 -9.45
N ASP A 290 54.22 -9.89 -8.61
CA ASP A 290 54.75 -9.71 -7.26
C ASP A 290 53.74 -9.98 -6.15
N GLU A 291 52.44 -10.15 -6.42
CA GLU A 291 51.45 -10.38 -5.36
C GLU A 291 50.19 -11.08 -5.85
N ILE A 292 49.34 -11.50 -4.90
CA ILE A 292 47.99 -11.99 -5.17
C ILE A 292 47.04 -10.85 -4.79
N GLU A 293 46.52 -10.15 -5.79
CA GLU A 293 45.64 -8.98 -5.59
C GLU A 293 44.30 -9.39 -4.97
N ALA A 294 43.78 -10.54 -5.40
CA ALA A 294 42.53 -11.07 -4.89
C ALA A 294 42.50 -12.59 -5.02
N SER A 295 41.83 -13.24 -4.09
CA SER A 295 41.54 -14.67 -4.22
C SER A 295 40.14 -14.99 -3.69
N ARG A 296 39.63 -16.18 -4.01
CA ARG A 296 38.37 -16.65 -3.46
C ARG A 296 38.37 -18.15 -3.18
N PHE A 297 37.47 -18.57 -2.31
CA PHE A 297 37.11 -19.95 -2.02
C PHE A 297 35.61 -20.13 -2.16
N PHE A 298 35.13 -21.37 -2.15
CA PHE A 298 33.70 -21.66 -2.17
C PHE A 298 33.30 -22.52 -0.98
N ILE A 299 32.17 -22.17 -0.38
CA ILE A 299 31.49 -22.99 0.62
C ILE A 299 30.13 -23.43 0.05
N GLN A 300 29.76 -24.68 0.28
CA GLN A 300 28.47 -25.20 -0.14
C GLN A 300 27.46 -25.05 0.99
N THR A 301 26.35 -24.37 0.71
CA THR A 301 25.27 -24.24 1.69
C THR A 301 24.27 -25.39 1.56
N VAL A 302 23.60 -25.74 2.65
CA VAL A 302 22.65 -26.87 2.75
C VAL A 302 21.47 -26.51 3.63
N ASN A 303 20.33 -27.18 3.41
CA ASN A 303 19.11 -27.04 4.22
C ASN A 303 18.55 -25.60 4.26
N VAL A 304 18.65 -24.87 3.15
CA VAL A 304 18.12 -23.51 3.00
C VAL A 304 16.83 -23.60 2.19
N THR A 305 15.68 -23.68 2.87
CA THR A 305 14.40 -24.03 2.21
C THR A 305 13.33 -22.94 2.29
N SER A 306 13.52 -21.95 3.17
CA SER A 306 12.56 -20.86 3.38
C SER A 306 13.23 -19.50 3.34
N ALA A 307 12.45 -18.44 3.09
CA ALA A 307 12.93 -17.06 3.15
C ALA A 307 13.54 -16.69 4.52
N VAL A 308 13.10 -17.35 5.59
CA VAL A 308 13.68 -17.18 6.94
C VAL A 308 15.06 -17.83 7.02
N ASP A 309 15.24 -19.02 6.44
CA ASP A 309 16.56 -19.69 6.37
C ASP A 309 17.52 -18.87 5.50
N GLU A 310 17.05 -18.37 4.35
CA GLU A 310 17.83 -17.51 3.44
C GLU A 310 18.31 -16.23 4.13
N LYS A 311 17.43 -15.62 4.93
CA LYS A 311 17.73 -14.45 5.77
C LYS A 311 18.76 -14.78 6.85
N ASN A 312 18.59 -15.90 7.56
CA ASN A 312 19.48 -16.33 8.64
C ASN A 312 20.87 -16.68 8.09
N LEU A 313 20.93 -17.44 7.00
CA LEU A 313 22.16 -17.79 6.28
C LEU A 313 23.01 -16.56 5.98
N VAL A 314 22.42 -15.55 5.33
CA VAL A 314 23.15 -14.35 4.92
C VAL A 314 23.65 -13.56 6.13
N ASN A 315 22.84 -13.45 7.18
CA ASN A 315 23.26 -12.79 8.41
C ASN A 315 24.40 -13.52 9.10
N GLU A 316 24.29 -14.82 9.32
CA GLU A 316 25.31 -15.61 10.00
C GLU A 316 26.64 -15.61 9.24
N LEU A 317 26.61 -15.79 7.91
CA LEU A 317 27.80 -15.73 7.06
C LEU A 317 28.48 -14.36 7.12
N ARG A 318 27.72 -13.27 7.07
CA ARG A 318 28.27 -11.91 7.08
C ARG A 318 28.80 -11.52 8.46
N GLU A 319 28.12 -11.91 9.54
CA GLU A 319 28.61 -11.68 10.90
C GLU A 319 29.88 -12.47 11.17
N ALA A 320 29.95 -13.75 10.75
CA ALA A 320 31.17 -14.54 10.83
C ALA A 320 32.32 -13.91 10.02
N ALA A 321 32.05 -13.42 8.80
CA ALA A 321 33.03 -12.71 7.98
C ALA A 321 33.52 -11.40 8.61
N LYS A 322 32.67 -10.66 9.34
CA LYS A 322 33.08 -9.42 10.05
C LYS A 322 33.98 -9.68 11.25
N GLN A 323 33.87 -10.85 11.89
CA GLN A 323 34.68 -11.22 13.05
C GLN A 323 36.10 -11.68 12.65
N CYS A 324 36.34 -11.86 11.35
CA CYS A 324 37.64 -12.25 10.83
C CYS A 324 38.70 -11.16 10.96
N SER A 325 39.93 -11.57 11.28
CA SER A 325 41.11 -10.69 11.25
C SER A 325 41.53 -10.32 9.83
N ILE A 326 41.13 -11.13 8.84
CA ILE A 326 41.39 -10.91 7.42
C ILE A 326 40.14 -10.31 6.76
N PRO A 327 40.27 -9.25 5.94
CA PRO A 327 39.14 -8.60 5.28
C PRO A 327 38.54 -9.52 4.22
N LEU A 328 37.53 -10.29 4.64
CA LEU A 328 36.86 -11.32 3.86
C LEU A 328 35.42 -10.91 3.57
N LYS A 329 34.97 -11.19 2.34
CA LYS A 329 33.62 -10.91 1.87
C LYS A 329 32.95 -12.20 1.44
N VAL A 330 31.75 -12.44 1.95
CA VAL A 330 30.88 -13.54 1.53
C VAL A 330 29.86 -13.03 0.52
N TYR A 331 29.73 -13.71 -0.63
CA TYR A 331 28.83 -13.27 -1.68
C TYR A 331 28.29 -14.42 -2.53
N HIS A 332 27.03 -14.31 -2.93
CA HIS A 332 26.42 -15.08 -3.99
C HIS A 332 25.43 -14.17 -4.73
N PRO A 333 25.24 -14.29 -6.06
CA PRO A 333 24.28 -13.46 -6.79
C PRO A 333 22.85 -13.47 -6.22
N ALA A 334 22.43 -14.58 -5.62
CA ALA A 334 21.12 -14.69 -4.96
C ALA A 334 20.97 -13.77 -3.73
N PHE A 335 22.06 -13.32 -3.10
CA PHE A 335 21.99 -12.47 -1.90
C PHE A 335 21.30 -11.13 -2.17
N ILE A 336 21.28 -10.66 -3.42
CA ILE A 336 20.51 -9.47 -3.84
C ILE A 336 19.00 -9.64 -3.53
N TYR A 337 18.48 -10.86 -3.61
CA TYR A 337 17.09 -11.17 -3.25
C TYR A 337 16.93 -11.35 -1.74
N TYR A 338 17.88 -12.04 -1.09
CA TYR A 338 17.83 -12.31 0.36
C TYR A 338 17.97 -11.03 1.20
N ASP A 339 18.74 -10.05 0.71
CA ASP A 339 18.88 -8.74 1.32
C ASP A 339 17.54 -7.98 1.42
N GLN A 340 16.57 -8.32 0.57
CA GLN A 340 15.24 -7.73 0.65
C GLN A 340 14.49 -8.24 1.89
N TYR A 341 14.62 -9.53 2.22
CA TYR A 341 13.93 -10.13 3.37
C TYR A 341 14.41 -9.56 4.71
N LEU A 342 15.66 -9.09 4.78
CA LEU A 342 16.20 -8.42 5.95
C LEU A 342 15.47 -7.11 6.26
N VAL A 343 14.98 -6.40 5.24
CA VAL A 343 14.47 -5.04 5.39
C VAL A 343 12.97 -4.89 5.18
N ILE A 344 12.29 -5.86 4.53
CA ILE A 344 10.86 -5.75 4.18
C ILE A 344 9.98 -5.48 5.41
N VAL A 345 10.07 -6.32 6.44
CA VAL A 345 9.17 -6.21 7.60
C VAL A 345 9.38 -4.89 8.35
N GLN A 346 10.64 -4.56 8.65
CA GLN A 346 10.98 -3.34 9.37
C GLN A 346 10.57 -2.09 8.58
N ASN A 347 10.85 -2.03 7.28
CA ASN A 347 10.46 -0.91 6.43
C ASN A 347 8.95 -0.81 6.30
N THR A 348 8.23 -1.94 6.20
CA THR A 348 6.76 -1.95 6.14
C THR A 348 6.17 -1.34 7.41
N ILE A 349 6.61 -1.80 8.58
CA ILE A 349 6.13 -1.29 9.88
C ILE A 349 6.46 0.20 10.01
N GLN A 350 7.70 0.61 9.72
CA GLN A 350 8.11 2.00 9.79
C GLN A 350 7.28 2.90 8.86
N ASN A 351 7.10 2.50 7.60
CA ASN A 351 6.32 3.28 6.63
C ASN A 351 4.85 3.38 7.05
N VAL A 352 4.27 2.29 7.54
CA VAL A 352 2.89 2.26 8.04
C VAL A 352 2.71 3.19 9.25
N VAL A 353 3.62 3.14 10.22
CA VAL A 353 3.55 3.98 11.43
C VAL A 353 3.72 5.46 11.09
N VAL A 354 4.70 5.79 10.25
CA VAL A 354 4.94 7.18 9.82
C VAL A 354 3.77 7.73 9.03
N ALA A 355 3.22 6.95 8.08
CA ALA A 355 2.06 7.34 7.31
C ALA A 355 0.81 7.49 8.20
N ALA A 356 0.51 6.53 9.09
CA ALA A 356 -0.60 6.64 10.03
C ALA A 356 -0.47 7.85 10.97
N GLY A 357 0.75 8.18 11.41
CA GLY A 357 1.04 9.38 12.19
C GLY A 357 0.79 10.67 11.42
N ALA A 358 1.26 10.75 10.17
CA ALA A 358 0.98 11.87 9.28
C ALA A 358 -0.53 12.03 9.04
N MET A 359 -1.24 10.93 8.85
CA MET A 359 -2.69 10.89 8.69
C MET A 359 -3.46 11.39 9.91
N LEU A 360 -3.00 11.05 11.12
CA LEU A 360 -3.56 11.59 12.36
C LEU A 360 -3.38 13.11 12.43
N VAL A 361 -2.19 13.62 12.09
CA VAL A 361 -1.92 15.07 12.08
C VAL A 361 -2.84 15.79 11.09
N VAL A 362 -2.96 15.28 9.87
CA VAL A 362 -3.86 15.87 8.85
C VAL A 362 -5.31 15.83 9.33
N SER A 363 -5.76 14.71 9.89
CA SER A 363 -7.12 14.58 10.44
C SER A 363 -7.38 15.55 11.59
N LEU A 364 -6.41 15.77 12.50
CA LEU A 364 -6.51 16.73 13.60
C LEU A 364 -6.60 18.19 13.14
N VAL A 365 -5.93 18.54 12.05
CA VAL A 365 -6.01 19.90 11.48
C VAL A 365 -7.39 20.16 10.85
N LEU A 366 -8.04 19.12 10.33
CA LEU A 366 -9.20 19.27 9.46
C LEU A 366 -10.54 18.95 10.13
N ILE A 367 -10.57 17.99 11.06
CA ILE A 367 -11.79 17.59 11.76
C ILE A 367 -11.86 18.34 13.11
N PRO A 368 -12.92 19.13 13.37
CA PRO A 368 -13.01 19.97 14.58
C PRO A 368 -13.03 19.21 15.92
N ASN A 369 -13.21 17.89 15.90
CA ASN A 369 -13.35 17.06 17.09
C ASN A 369 -12.21 16.01 17.18
N PRO A 370 -11.31 16.12 18.18
CA PRO A 370 -10.15 15.23 18.30
C PRO A 370 -10.52 13.76 18.55
N LEU A 371 -11.67 13.48 19.18
CA LEU A 371 -12.12 12.10 19.38
C LEU A 371 -12.48 11.43 18.05
N CYS A 372 -13.04 12.19 17.10
CA CYS A 372 -13.35 11.66 15.77
C CYS A 372 -12.07 11.39 14.98
N CYS A 373 -11.03 12.22 15.15
CA CYS A 373 -9.71 11.96 14.58
C CYS A 373 -9.12 10.65 15.12
N LEU A 374 -9.21 10.40 16.42
CA LEU A 374 -8.74 9.15 17.02
C LEU A 374 -9.50 7.93 16.46
N TRP A 375 -10.81 8.01 16.27
CA TRP A 375 -11.60 6.94 15.65
C TRP A 375 -11.24 6.69 14.18
N VAL A 376 -10.98 7.76 13.43
CA VAL A 376 -10.49 7.65 12.04
C VAL A 376 -9.12 6.96 12.02
N THR A 377 -8.18 7.37 12.87
CA THR A 377 -6.86 6.73 13.01
C THR A 377 -6.97 5.26 13.43
N PHE A 378 -7.88 4.95 14.36
CA PHE A 378 -8.15 3.58 14.77
C PHE A 378 -8.72 2.74 13.61
N ALA A 379 -9.65 3.28 12.82
CA ALA A 379 -10.17 2.60 11.64
C ALA A 379 -9.08 2.33 10.61
N ILE A 380 -8.16 3.28 10.37
CA ILE A 380 -7.02 3.08 9.47
C ILE A 380 -6.14 1.94 9.95
N ALA A 381 -5.73 1.95 11.22
CA ALA A 381 -4.94 0.88 11.81
C ALA A 381 -5.66 -0.48 11.70
N SER A 382 -6.96 -0.51 11.96
CA SER A 382 -7.81 -1.70 11.86
C SER A 382 -7.94 -2.22 10.43
N VAL A 383 -8.05 -1.35 9.43
CA VAL A 383 -8.06 -1.74 8.01
C VAL A 383 -6.71 -2.31 7.62
N ILE A 384 -5.59 -1.68 8.00
CA ILE A 384 -4.24 -2.17 7.69
C ILE A 384 -4.02 -3.57 8.29
N VAL A 385 -4.36 -3.75 9.57
CA VAL A 385 -4.28 -5.08 10.23
C VAL A 385 -5.19 -6.09 9.54
N GLY A 386 -6.37 -5.67 9.08
CA GLY A 386 -7.27 -6.53 8.30
C GLY A 386 -6.70 -6.96 6.97
N VAL A 387 -6.19 -6.01 6.19
CA VAL A 387 -5.58 -6.29 4.89
C VAL A 387 -4.35 -7.19 5.08
N ALA A 388 -3.49 -6.87 6.04
CA ALA A 388 -2.30 -7.67 6.37
C ALA A 388 -2.62 -9.06 6.92
N GLY A 389 -3.76 -9.24 7.60
CA GLY A 389 -4.20 -10.56 8.06
C GLY A 389 -4.86 -11.39 6.96
N PHE A 390 -5.79 -10.79 6.22
CA PHE A 390 -6.55 -11.49 5.18
C PHE A 390 -5.75 -11.75 3.91
N MET A 391 -4.64 -11.04 3.66
CA MET A 391 -3.71 -11.40 2.59
C MET A 391 -3.14 -12.81 2.78
N THR A 392 -2.92 -13.24 4.04
CA THR A 392 -2.49 -14.61 4.36
C THR A 392 -3.56 -15.62 3.98
N PHE A 393 -4.83 -15.38 4.33
CA PHE A 393 -5.95 -16.25 3.95
C PHE A 393 -6.17 -16.30 2.44
N TRP A 394 -5.70 -15.27 1.71
CA TRP A 394 -5.75 -15.21 0.26
C TRP A 394 -4.46 -15.64 -0.45
N ASN A 395 -3.55 -16.32 0.27
CA ASN A 395 -2.26 -16.81 -0.21
C ASN A 395 -1.45 -15.71 -0.92
N VAL A 396 -1.24 -14.60 -0.24
CA VAL A 396 -0.38 -13.51 -0.68
C VAL A 396 0.73 -13.32 0.35
N ASN A 397 1.98 -13.30 -0.12
CA ASN A 397 3.14 -13.12 0.74
C ASN A 397 3.39 -11.64 1.04
N LEU A 398 4.05 -11.35 2.15
CA LEU A 398 4.60 -10.04 2.45
C LEU A 398 5.92 -9.86 1.71
N ASP A 399 5.81 -9.29 0.51
CA ASP A 399 6.91 -8.93 -0.37
C ASP A 399 6.91 -7.41 -0.66
N SER A 400 7.84 -6.96 -1.50
CA SER A 400 7.94 -5.54 -1.88
C SER A 400 6.69 -5.02 -2.61
N ILE A 401 5.94 -5.86 -3.33
CA ILE A 401 4.70 -5.48 -4.02
C ILE A 401 3.56 -5.32 -3.01
N SER A 402 3.41 -6.29 -2.10
CA SER A 402 2.43 -6.24 -1.02
C SER A 402 2.68 -5.05 -0.09
N MET A 403 3.95 -4.73 0.19
CA MET A 403 4.33 -3.54 0.96
C MET A 403 3.80 -2.24 0.31
N ILE A 404 3.96 -2.06 -1.01
CA ILE A 404 3.40 -0.89 -1.71
C ILE A 404 1.90 -0.81 -1.49
N ASN A 405 1.21 -1.93 -1.68
CA ASN A 405 -0.25 -1.96 -1.57
C ASN A 405 -0.75 -1.69 -0.14
N LEU A 406 0.02 -2.08 0.88
CA LEU A 406 -0.25 -1.71 2.28
C LEU A 406 -0.05 -0.21 2.54
N VAL A 407 0.90 0.45 1.87
CA VAL A 407 1.04 1.92 1.95
C VAL A 407 -0.12 2.62 1.22
N ILE A 408 -0.48 2.13 0.02
CA ILE A 408 -1.66 2.60 -0.73
C ILE A 408 -2.94 2.50 0.11
N CYS A 409 -3.08 1.42 0.88
CA CYS A 409 -4.22 1.19 1.78
C CYS A 409 -4.48 2.37 2.72
N ILE A 410 -3.42 3.05 3.19
CA ILE A 410 -3.56 4.16 4.12
C ILE A 410 -4.32 5.29 3.48
N GLY A 411 -3.94 5.73 2.27
CA GLY A 411 -4.63 6.80 1.55
C GLY A 411 -6.11 6.49 1.31
N PHE A 412 -6.40 5.39 0.61
CA PHE A 412 -7.78 5.03 0.23
C PHE A 412 -8.70 4.69 1.42
N SER A 413 -8.18 4.13 2.51
CA SER A 413 -9.02 3.75 3.66
C SER A 413 -9.42 4.92 4.55
N VAL A 414 -8.60 5.97 4.62
CA VAL A 414 -8.89 7.18 5.40
C VAL A 414 -10.16 7.83 4.88
N ASP A 415 -10.29 7.94 3.56
CA ASP A 415 -11.33 8.74 2.91
C ASP A 415 -12.73 8.37 3.38
N PHE A 416 -13.06 7.08 3.33
CA PHE A 416 -14.40 6.61 3.69
C PHE A 416 -14.75 6.92 5.14
N SER A 417 -13.80 6.72 6.05
CA SER A 417 -13.99 6.92 7.48
C SER A 417 -13.97 8.40 7.87
N ALA A 418 -13.11 9.20 7.24
CA ALA A 418 -12.95 10.62 7.49
C ALA A 418 -14.17 11.42 7.03
N HIS A 419 -14.69 11.17 5.82
CA HIS A 419 -15.86 11.90 5.30
C HIS A 419 -17.11 11.63 6.15
N ILE A 420 -17.35 10.37 6.50
CA ILE A 420 -18.48 9.98 7.35
C ILE A 420 -18.34 10.58 8.76
N SER A 421 -17.15 10.55 9.34
CA SER A 421 -16.89 11.14 10.67
C SER A 421 -17.05 12.66 10.64
N TYR A 422 -16.59 13.33 9.60
CA TYR A 422 -16.76 14.78 9.43
C TYR A 422 -18.24 15.16 9.34
N ALA A 423 -19.02 14.48 8.48
CA ALA A 423 -20.46 14.72 8.37
C ALA A 423 -21.24 14.42 9.66
N PHE A 424 -20.80 13.41 10.42
CA PHE A 424 -21.36 13.13 11.74
C PHE A 424 -21.11 14.29 12.72
N VAL A 425 -19.89 14.86 12.71
CA VAL A 425 -19.49 15.96 13.61
C VAL A 425 -20.20 17.26 13.26
N THR A 426 -20.37 17.56 11.97
CA THR A 426 -21.01 18.79 11.49
C THR A 426 -22.54 18.73 11.48
N SER A 427 -23.14 17.55 11.62
CA SER A 427 -24.59 17.39 11.77
C SER A 427 -25.14 18.20 12.96
N GLY A 428 -26.22 18.95 12.70
CA GLY A 428 -26.94 19.74 13.70
C GLY A 428 -27.95 18.95 14.53
N GLU A 429 -28.05 17.64 14.32
CA GLU A 429 -29.01 16.78 15.03
C GLU A 429 -28.63 16.55 16.50
N SER A 430 -29.63 16.50 17.38
CA SER A 430 -29.41 16.42 18.83
C SER A 430 -29.04 15.02 19.33
N SER A 431 -29.45 13.97 18.61
CA SER A 431 -29.18 12.58 19.00
C SER A 431 -28.04 12.00 18.16
N ALA A 432 -27.09 11.33 18.81
CA ALA A 432 -26.01 10.60 18.15
C ALA A 432 -26.52 9.64 17.06
N ASN A 433 -27.65 8.98 17.28
CA ASN A 433 -28.27 8.11 16.28
C ASN A 433 -28.76 8.89 15.05
N LYS A 434 -29.40 10.04 15.27
CA LYS A 434 -29.89 10.88 14.17
C LYS A 434 -28.75 11.49 13.37
N ARG A 435 -27.67 11.92 14.03
CA ARG A 435 -26.43 12.37 13.38
C ARG A 435 -25.81 11.31 12.49
N ALA A 436 -25.77 10.05 12.94
CA ALA A 436 -25.29 8.93 12.12
C ALA A 436 -26.20 8.66 10.91
N ILE A 437 -27.52 8.72 11.08
CA ILE A 437 -28.48 8.56 9.98
C ILE A 437 -28.31 9.69 8.95
N GLU A 438 -28.15 10.94 9.41
CA GLU A 438 -27.93 12.08 8.54
C GLU A 438 -26.63 11.93 7.73
N ALA A 439 -25.52 11.63 8.41
CA ALA A 439 -24.22 11.41 7.75
C ALA A 439 -24.29 10.30 6.69
N LEU A 440 -24.92 9.16 7.00
CA LEU A 440 -25.13 8.06 6.07
C LEU A 440 -26.04 8.45 4.89
N SER A 441 -27.07 9.27 5.13
CA SER A 441 -27.97 9.72 4.07
C SER A 441 -27.31 10.68 3.07
N LEU A 442 -26.33 11.45 3.52
CA LEU A 442 -25.59 12.42 2.71
C LEU A 442 -24.44 11.75 1.94
N LEU A 443 -23.69 10.87 2.60
CA LEU A 443 -22.42 10.36 2.07
C LEU A 443 -22.42 8.86 1.75
N GLY A 444 -23.41 8.10 2.21
CA GLY A 444 -23.45 6.64 2.02
C GLY A 444 -23.44 6.22 0.55
N TYR A 445 -24.24 6.88 -0.29
CA TYR A 445 -24.28 6.57 -1.73
C TYR A 445 -23.00 6.98 -2.46
N PRO A 446 -22.49 8.21 -2.33
CA PRO A 446 -21.19 8.59 -2.93
C PRO A 446 -20.04 7.66 -2.53
N VAL A 447 -19.97 7.26 -1.26
CA VAL A 447 -18.93 6.34 -0.76
C VAL A 447 -19.09 4.95 -1.39
N LEU A 448 -20.30 4.40 -1.43
CA LEU A 448 -20.56 3.11 -2.06
C LEU A 448 -20.25 3.12 -3.55
N GLN A 449 -20.64 4.19 -4.25
CA GLN A 449 -20.35 4.37 -5.67
C GLN A 449 -18.83 4.42 -5.93
N GLY A 450 -18.08 5.17 -5.11
CA GLY A 450 -16.63 5.24 -5.19
C GLY A 450 -15.94 3.89 -4.91
N ALA A 451 -16.42 3.13 -3.93
CA ALA A 451 -15.91 1.80 -3.64
C ALA A 451 -16.14 0.84 -4.83
N VAL A 452 -17.37 0.80 -5.37
CA VAL A 452 -17.71 -0.06 -6.52
C VAL A 452 -16.93 0.35 -7.77
N SER A 453 -16.77 1.64 -8.07
CA SER A 453 -16.01 2.09 -9.24
C SER A 453 -14.55 1.70 -9.16
N THR A 454 -13.96 1.77 -7.96
CA THR A 454 -12.54 1.40 -7.76
C THR A 454 -12.35 -0.12 -7.90
N ILE A 455 -13.26 -0.93 -7.33
CA ILE A 455 -13.25 -2.39 -7.51
C ILE A 455 -13.38 -2.76 -8.98
N LEU A 456 -14.31 -2.13 -9.72
CA LEU A 456 -14.47 -2.35 -11.16
C LEU A 456 -13.23 -1.92 -11.96
N GLY A 457 -12.51 -0.89 -11.53
CA GLY A 457 -11.25 -0.47 -12.15
C GLY A 457 -10.14 -1.51 -11.99
N VAL A 458 -10.01 -2.10 -10.80
CA VAL A 458 -8.94 -3.08 -10.52
C VAL A 458 -9.29 -4.52 -10.90
N VAL A 459 -10.57 -4.86 -11.10
CA VAL A 459 -11.00 -6.24 -11.39
C VAL A 459 -10.37 -6.81 -12.66
N VAL A 460 -10.04 -5.94 -13.62
CA VAL A 460 -9.36 -6.35 -14.88
C VAL A 460 -8.00 -6.98 -14.59
N LEU A 461 -7.31 -6.56 -13.52
CA LEU A 461 -6.02 -7.12 -13.10
C LEU A 461 -6.15 -8.56 -12.58
N ALA A 462 -7.34 -8.99 -12.15
CA ALA A 462 -7.58 -10.37 -11.73
C ALA A 462 -7.42 -11.38 -12.89
N ALA A 463 -7.64 -10.94 -14.13
CA ALA A 463 -7.52 -11.77 -15.34
C ALA A 463 -6.08 -11.87 -15.86
N ALA A 464 -5.12 -11.18 -15.25
CA ALA A 464 -3.72 -11.21 -15.68
C ALA A 464 -3.04 -12.54 -15.30
N SER A 465 -2.19 -13.05 -16.20
CA SER A 465 -1.42 -14.29 -16.05
C SER A 465 -0.11 -14.12 -15.26
N THR A 466 -0.05 -13.13 -14.38
CA THR A 466 1.17 -12.80 -13.61
C THR A 466 0.77 -12.54 -12.16
N TYR A 467 1.53 -13.09 -11.22
CA TYR A 467 1.31 -12.92 -9.78
C TYR A 467 1.19 -11.45 -9.37
N ILE A 468 2.08 -10.59 -9.85
CA ILE A 468 2.14 -9.16 -9.48
C ILE A 468 0.78 -8.47 -9.63
N PHE A 469 0.13 -8.61 -10.79
CA PHE A 469 -1.15 -7.99 -11.08
C PHE A 469 -2.30 -8.59 -10.26
N ARG A 470 -2.31 -9.92 -10.09
CA ARG A 470 -3.32 -10.60 -9.27
C ARG A 470 -3.17 -10.24 -7.79
N THR A 471 -1.95 -10.12 -7.28
CA THR A 471 -1.65 -9.67 -5.91
C THR A 471 -2.12 -8.24 -5.71
N PHE A 472 -1.85 -7.35 -6.68
CA PHE A 472 -2.37 -5.98 -6.66
C PHE A 472 -3.91 -5.97 -6.59
N PHE A 473 -4.60 -6.74 -7.43
CA PHE A 473 -6.05 -6.89 -7.38
C PHE A 473 -6.54 -7.38 -6.01
N LYS A 474 -5.99 -8.48 -5.51
CA LYS A 474 -6.40 -9.08 -4.22
C LYS A 474 -6.29 -8.08 -3.08
N ILE A 475 -5.15 -7.41 -2.97
CA ILE A 475 -4.92 -6.45 -1.88
C ILE A 475 -5.83 -5.24 -2.06
N MET A 476 -5.89 -4.63 -3.26
CA MET A 476 -6.77 -3.49 -3.49
C MET A 476 -8.24 -3.81 -3.24
N PHE A 477 -8.70 -5.01 -3.59
CA PHE A 477 -10.05 -5.47 -3.27
C PHE A 477 -10.29 -5.50 -1.75
N LEU A 478 -9.35 -6.08 -0.98
CA LEU A 478 -9.44 -6.09 0.50
C LEU A 478 -9.43 -4.68 1.09
N VAL A 479 -8.56 -3.79 0.58
CA VAL A 479 -8.47 -2.39 1.02
C VAL A 479 -9.81 -1.68 0.85
N ILE A 480 -10.41 -1.77 -0.34
CA ILE A 480 -11.65 -1.07 -0.65
C ILE A 480 -12.81 -1.70 0.11
N LEU A 481 -12.86 -3.03 0.21
CA LEU A 481 -13.90 -3.75 0.95
C LEU A 481 -13.86 -3.40 2.44
N PHE A 482 -12.71 -3.53 3.09
CA PHE A 482 -12.57 -3.22 4.50
C PHE A 482 -12.69 -1.73 4.77
N GLY A 483 -12.15 -0.86 3.92
CA GLY A 483 -12.36 0.58 4.01
C GLY A 483 -13.85 0.96 3.96
N ALA A 484 -14.59 0.41 3.00
CA ALA A 484 -16.03 0.65 2.87
C ALA A 484 -16.82 0.09 4.07
N LEU A 485 -16.47 -1.10 4.57
CA LEU A 485 -17.07 -1.67 5.79
C LEU A 485 -16.80 -0.79 7.01
N HIS A 486 -15.58 -0.26 7.17
CA HIS A 486 -15.27 0.66 8.26
C HIS A 486 -16.06 1.97 8.14
N GLY A 487 -16.08 2.59 6.96
CA GLY A 487 -16.77 3.87 6.74
C GLY A 487 -18.31 3.77 6.81
N LEU A 488 -18.91 2.71 6.26
CA LEU A 488 -20.37 2.58 6.14
C LEU A 488 -21.04 1.77 7.26
N VAL A 489 -20.27 0.94 7.99
CA VAL A 489 -20.81 0.05 9.02
C VAL A 489 -20.24 0.38 10.40
N PHE A 490 -18.93 0.24 10.57
CA PHE A 490 -18.32 0.27 11.91
C PHE A 490 -18.24 1.68 12.51
N ILE A 491 -17.73 2.66 11.76
CA ILE A 491 -17.59 4.04 12.22
C ILE A 491 -18.93 4.68 12.63
N PRO A 492 -20.00 4.61 11.82
CA PRO A 492 -21.31 5.15 12.22
C PRO A 492 -21.81 4.55 13.55
N VAL A 493 -21.63 3.25 13.76
CA VAL A 493 -22.02 2.58 15.01
C VAL A 493 -21.16 3.04 16.17
N PHE A 494 -19.84 3.04 16.02
CA PHE A 494 -18.93 3.43 17.10
C PHE A 494 -19.14 4.88 17.54
N LEU A 495 -19.29 5.81 16.59
CA LEU A 495 -19.58 7.21 16.90
C LEU A 495 -20.89 7.38 17.68
N THR A 496 -21.89 6.51 17.49
CA THR A 496 -23.15 6.59 18.24
C THR A 496 -23.02 6.26 19.73
N PHE A 497 -21.98 5.52 20.15
CA PHE A 497 -21.74 5.23 21.57
C PHE A 497 -21.14 6.43 22.31
N PHE A 498 -20.46 7.33 21.60
CA PHE A 498 -19.77 8.49 22.18
C PHE A 498 -20.44 9.83 21.86
N GLY A 499 -21.51 9.85 21.05
CA GLY A 499 -22.14 11.08 20.59
C GLY A 499 -22.88 11.93 21.62
N ASN A 500 -22.82 11.60 22.93
CA ASN A 500 -23.34 12.47 24.01
C ASN A 500 -22.40 13.65 24.35
N PHE A 501 -21.18 13.70 23.82
CA PHE A 501 -20.20 14.75 24.14
C PHE A 501 -20.30 16.01 23.25
N GLY A 502 -21.34 16.12 22.43
CA GLY A 502 -21.49 17.16 21.40
C GLY A 502 -22.39 18.34 21.74
N SER A 503 -22.92 18.47 22.95
CA SER A 503 -23.58 19.72 23.37
C SER A 503 -22.52 20.76 23.77
N SER A 504 -21.85 21.35 22.78
CA SER A 504 -21.13 22.61 22.96
C SER A 504 -22.13 23.77 22.82
N PRO A 505 -22.12 24.78 23.71
CA PRO A 505 -23.11 25.86 23.77
C PRO A 505 -22.87 26.93 22.69
N HIS A 506 -22.90 26.55 21.40
CA HIS A 506 -22.74 27.51 20.30
C HIS A 506 -24.05 28.04 19.69
N ASN A 507 -25.21 27.61 20.20
CA ASN A 507 -26.51 28.06 19.72
C ASN A 507 -26.89 29.51 20.08
N THR A 508 -26.04 30.27 20.76
CA THR A 508 -26.30 31.68 21.09
C THR A 508 -25.58 32.68 20.20
N MET A 509 -24.54 32.28 19.44
CA MET A 509 -23.72 33.24 18.69
C MET A 509 -23.99 33.24 17.18
N SER A 510 -24.37 32.11 16.57
CA SER A 510 -24.76 32.05 15.15
C SER A 510 -26.07 32.79 14.87
N ILE A 511 -27.04 32.74 15.80
CA ILE A 511 -28.29 33.51 15.73
C ILE A 511 -28.00 35.02 15.76
N SER A 512 -26.96 35.46 16.48
CA SER A 512 -26.58 36.89 16.54
C SER A 512 -25.88 37.40 15.26
N LEU A 513 -25.15 36.53 14.56
CA LEU A 513 -24.45 36.86 13.31
C LEU A 513 -25.41 36.84 12.11
N GLU A 514 -26.35 35.89 12.09
CA GLU A 514 -27.38 35.81 11.05
C GLU A 514 -28.41 36.95 11.18
N HIS A 515 -28.64 37.47 12.39
CA HIS A 515 -29.41 38.71 12.59
C HIS A 515 -28.64 39.99 12.21
N ARG A 516 -27.29 40.00 12.29
CA ARG A 516 -26.47 41.15 11.88
C ARG A 516 -26.42 41.32 10.36
N PHE A 517 -26.28 40.23 9.60
CA PHE A 517 -26.22 40.31 8.13
C PHE A 517 -27.58 40.56 7.45
N ARG A 518 -28.69 40.42 8.18
CA ARG A 518 -30.04 40.66 7.65
C ARG A 518 -30.52 42.10 7.79
N ASN A 519 -29.86 42.91 8.64
CA ASN A 519 -30.28 44.28 8.97
C ASN A 519 -29.49 45.40 8.25
N ASP A 520 -28.44 45.10 7.49
CA ASP A 520 -27.68 46.13 6.74
C ASP A 520 -28.24 46.41 5.34
N LYS A 521 -29.55 46.21 5.15
CA LYS A 521 -30.29 46.74 3.99
C LYS A 521 -31.28 47.78 4.45
N ASP A 522 -30.79 48.88 5.00
CA ASP A 522 -31.48 50.18 4.95
C ASP A 522 -30.53 51.29 5.42
N CYS A 523 -30.62 52.42 4.70
CA CYS A 523 -30.04 53.75 4.91
C CYS A 523 -28.85 54.13 4.00
N PRO A 524 -28.82 55.40 3.56
CA PRO A 524 -29.80 56.09 2.71
C PRO A 524 -29.31 56.26 1.26
#